data_AF-A0A7M3X9E5-F1
#
_entry.id   AF-A0A7M3X9E5-F1
#
_cell.length_a   1.000
_cell.length_b   1.000
_cell.length_c   1.000
_cell.angle_alpha   90.00
_cell.angle_beta   90.00
_cell.angle_gamma   90.00
#
_symmetry.space_group_name_H-M   'P 1'
#
loop_
_entity.id
_entity.type
_entity.pdbx_description
1 polymer ?
#
loop_
_entity_poly.entity_id
_entity_poly.type
_entity_poly.pdbx_seq_one_letter_code
_entity_poly.pdbx_strand_id
1 'polypeptide(L)'
;MSEQILEQYGRVTIYTEANHPSPIYHVDGDIQPNPYGDLAALFEDDALEEVMYNGGTQCVKVAHRNHGMCRTNIWIDDESGLQIAKNIASFTNVPLGDGPGLVPIFDGRLPDGSRVNGTIPPVSPDEPTLTIRKFKE
;
A
#
# COMPACT_ATOMS: atom_id res chain seq x y z
N MET A 1 -26.83 -8.65 4.43
CA MET A 1 -25.74 -9.48 4.99
C MET A 1 -25.16 -8.68 6.14
N SER A 2 -25.02 -9.25 7.34
CA SER A 2 -24.63 -8.50 8.52
C SER A 2 -23.12 -8.30 8.54
N GLU A 3 -22.68 -7.05 8.47
CA GLU A 3 -21.30 -6.67 8.80
C GLU A 3 -21.13 -6.74 10.33
N GLN A 4 -20.00 -7.28 10.78
CA GLN A 4 -19.62 -7.24 12.19
C GLN A 4 -18.40 -6.37 12.36
N ILE A 5 -18.55 -5.24 13.05
CA ILE A 5 -17.44 -4.35 13.38
C ILE A 5 -16.52 -5.04 14.39
N LEU A 6 -15.22 -5.07 14.09
CA LEU A 6 -14.17 -5.58 14.94
C LEU A 6 -13.50 -4.46 15.74
N GLU A 7 -13.23 -3.32 15.09
CA GLU A 7 -12.54 -2.18 15.68
C GLU A 7 -12.87 -0.89 14.93
N GLN A 8 -12.87 0.25 15.62
CA GLN A 8 -13.07 1.57 15.01
C GLN A 8 -12.22 2.61 15.73
N TYR A 9 -11.42 3.38 14.98
CA TYR A 9 -10.57 4.44 15.52
C TYR A 9 -10.26 5.48 14.46
N GLY A 10 -10.27 6.77 14.84
CA GLY A 10 -10.01 7.86 13.91
C GLY A 10 -10.93 7.80 12.68
N ARG A 11 -10.33 7.66 11.50
CA ARG A 11 -11.01 7.49 10.20
C ARG A 11 -11.11 6.03 9.73
N VAL A 12 -10.81 5.07 10.60
CA VAL A 12 -10.69 3.65 10.26
C VAL A 12 -11.82 2.87 10.91
N THR A 13 -12.50 2.05 10.11
CA THR A 13 -13.44 1.03 10.57
C THR A 13 -12.99 -0.34 10.06
N ILE A 14 -12.78 -1.29 10.97
CA ILE A 14 -12.42 -2.67 10.63
C ILE A 14 -13.63 -3.57 10.88
N TYR A 15 -14.07 -4.31 9.87
CA TYR A 15 -15.24 -5.18 9.98
C TYR A 15 -15.10 -6.46 9.15
N THR A 16 -15.88 -7.48 9.49
CA THR A 16 -16.00 -8.72 8.70
C THR A 16 -17.29 -8.75 7.91
N GLU A 17 -17.23 -9.46 6.77
CA GLU A 17 -18.38 -9.78 5.94
C GLU A 17 -18.61 -11.29 5.95
N ALA A 18 -19.86 -11.73 5.91
CA ALA A 18 -20.19 -13.16 5.96
C ALA A 18 -19.58 -14.01 4.83
N ASN A 19 -19.21 -13.37 3.70
CA ASN A 19 -18.81 -14.06 2.48
C ASN A 19 -17.30 -14.06 2.24
N HIS A 20 -16.51 -13.46 3.14
CA HIS A 20 -15.08 -13.32 2.93
C HIS A 20 -14.29 -13.57 4.23
N PRO A 21 -13.21 -14.38 4.19
CA PRO A 21 -12.47 -14.75 5.40
C PRO A 21 -11.62 -13.60 5.98
N SER A 22 -11.11 -12.71 5.14
CA SER A 22 -10.33 -11.55 5.58
C SER A 22 -11.22 -10.38 5.95
N PRO A 23 -10.97 -9.70 7.09
CA PRO A 23 -11.60 -8.43 7.41
C PRO A 23 -11.36 -7.36 6.35
N ILE A 24 -12.20 -6.33 6.36
CA ILE A 24 -12.02 -5.09 5.62
C ILE A 24 -11.47 -4.04 6.58
N TYR A 25 -10.39 -3.37 6.17
CA TYR A 25 -9.87 -2.14 6.73
C TYR A 25 -10.40 -0.99 5.88
N HIS A 26 -11.41 -0.28 6.38
CA HIS A 26 -12.09 0.79 5.65
C HIS A 26 -11.57 2.14 6.14
N VAL A 27 -11.13 2.98 5.22
CA VAL A 27 -10.74 4.36 5.50
C VAL A 27 -11.81 5.33 5.03
N ASP A 28 -12.33 6.14 5.94
CA ASP A 28 -13.29 7.20 5.66
C ASP A 28 -12.62 8.52 5.26
N GLY A 29 -13.30 9.27 4.39
CA GLY A 29 -12.91 10.62 3.97
C GLY A 29 -12.01 10.68 2.72
N ASP A 30 -11.85 11.89 2.19
CA ASP A 30 -11.08 12.14 0.98
C ASP A 30 -9.58 12.31 1.28
N ILE A 31 -8.75 11.77 0.39
CA ILE A 31 -7.30 11.90 0.46
C ILE A 31 -6.89 13.09 -0.40
N GLN A 32 -6.22 14.07 0.21
CA GLN A 32 -5.73 15.23 -0.54
C GLN A 32 -4.61 14.82 -1.51
N PRO A 33 -4.52 15.45 -2.70
CA PRO A 33 -3.46 15.16 -3.66
C PRO A 33 -2.07 15.26 -3.05
N ASN A 34 -1.29 14.19 -3.16
CA ASN A 34 0.03 14.07 -2.55
C ASN A 34 0.91 13.07 -3.35
N PRO A 35 2.24 13.05 -3.15
CA PRO A 35 3.14 12.16 -3.90
C PRO A 35 2.92 10.65 -3.69
N TYR A 36 2.27 10.24 -2.61
CA TYR A 36 1.98 8.84 -2.30
C TYR A 36 0.58 8.40 -2.74
N GLY A 37 -0.22 9.31 -3.32
CA GLY A 37 -1.60 9.07 -3.70
C GLY A 37 -2.43 8.56 -2.52
N ASP A 38 -3.31 7.60 -2.79
CA ASP A 38 -4.22 7.06 -1.77
C ASP A 38 -3.52 6.16 -0.74
N LEU A 39 -2.30 5.70 -1.02
CA LEU A 39 -1.51 4.95 -0.03
C LEU A 39 -1.14 5.81 1.19
N ALA A 40 -1.13 7.14 1.04
CA ALA A 40 -0.86 8.06 2.15
C ALA A 40 -1.76 7.81 3.37
N ALA A 41 -3.03 7.44 3.13
CA ALA A 41 -3.98 7.17 4.22
C ALA A 41 -3.59 5.97 5.09
N LEU A 42 -2.75 5.07 4.57
CA LEU A 42 -2.28 3.87 5.27
C LEU A 42 -0.94 4.10 5.98
N PHE A 43 -0.13 5.07 5.53
CA PHE A 43 1.23 5.26 6.04
C PHE A 43 1.25 5.84 7.46
N GLU A 44 0.24 6.60 7.85
CA GLU A 44 0.16 7.23 9.17
C GLU A 44 -0.37 6.28 10.26
N ASP A 45 -0.90 5.11 9.91
CA ASP A 45 -1.47 4.19 10.90
C ASP A 45 -0.43 3.19 11.44
N ASP A 46 -0.01 3.35 12.68
CA ASP A 46 0.94 2.47 13.37
C ASP A 46 0.36 1.12 13.78
N ALA A 47 -0.96 0.95 13.67
CA ALA A 47 -1.60 -0.35 13.77
C ALA A 47 -1.32 -1.24 12.55
N LEU A 48 -0.81 -0.68 11.45
CA LEU A 48 -0.37 -1.42 10.27
C LEU A 48 1.11 -1.83 10.38
N GLU A 49 1.38 -3.07 10.00
CA GLU A 49 2.73 -3.64 9.87
C GLU A 49 3.22 -3.64 8.42
N GLU A 50 2.31 -3.84 7.47
CA GLU A 50 2.65 -3.92 6.05
C GLU A 50 1.53 -3.33 5.18
N VAL A 51 1.92 -2.60 4.13
CA VAL A 51 1.04 -2.08 3.08
C VAL A 51 1.50 -2.66 1.75
N MET A 52 0.58 -3.31 1.03
CA MET A 52 0.86 -4.05 -0.20
C MET A 52 -0.04 -3.57 -1.33
N TYR A 53 0.57 -2.94 -2.32
CA TYR A 53 -0.03 -2.68 -3.62
C TYR A 53 0.58 -3.65 -4.64
N ASN A 54 -0.25 -4.47 -5.27
CA ASN A 54 0.17 -5.53 -6.18
C ASN A 54 -0.34 -5.32 -7.61
N GLY A 55 -0.79 -4.10 -7.93
CA GLY A 55 -1.33 -3.74 -9.25
C GLY A 55 -2.59 -4.49 -9.66
N GLY A 56 -3.10 -4.11 -10.83
CA GLY A 56 -4.20 -4.74 -11.53
C GLY A 56 -5.55 -4.55 -10.85
N THR A 57 -6.42 -5.55 -10.96
CA THR A 57 -7.83 -5.46 -10.52
C THR A 57 -8.04 -5.85 -9.07
N GLN A 58 -7.14 -5.43 -8.17
CA GLN A 58 -7.27 -5.71 -6.74
C GLN A 58 -7.07 -4.45 -5.88
N CYS A 59 -7.78 -4.39 -4.76
CA CYS A 59 -7.55 -3.38 -3.73
C CYS A 59 -6.16 -3.52 -3.11
N VAL A 60 -5.68 -2.43 -2.52
CA VAL A 60 -4.52 -2.44 -1.62
C VAL A 60 -4.84 -3.37 -0.44
N LYS A 61 -3.85 -4.17 -0.03
CA LYS A 61 -3.95 -5.06 1.13
C LYS A 61 -3.05 -4.56 2.24
N VAL A 62 -3.44 -4.80 3.49
CA VAL A 62 -2.64 -4.42 4.65
C VAL A 62 -2.52 -5.57 5.62
N ALA A 63 -1.39 -5.66 6.33
CA ALA A 63 -1.25 -6.51 7.50
C ALA A 63 -1.48 -5.63 8.75
N HIS A 64 -2.64 -5.79 9.38
CA HIS A 64 -2.97 -5.13 10.64
C HIS A 64 -2.43 -5.94 11.82
N ARG A 65 -1.81 -5.29 12.79
CA ARG A 65 -1.12 -5.94 13.92
C ARG A 65 -2.04 -6.80 14.78
N ASN A 66 -3.30 -6.40 14.95
CA ASN A 66 -4.28 -7.14 15.75
C ASN A 66 -5.23 -8.04 14.92
N HIS A 67 -5.40 -7.75 13.63
CA HIS A 67 -6.44 -8.37 12.78
C HIS A 67 -5.87 -9.16 11.60
N GLY A 68 -4.53 -9.23 11.48
CA GLY A 68 -3.85 -9.93 10.41
C GLY A 68 -4.09 -9.28 9.04
N MET A 69 -4.20 -10.10 8.00
CA MET A 69 -4.40 -9.63 6.63
C MET A 69 -5.80 -9.05 6.43
N CYS A 70 -5.88 -7.79 6.00
CA CYS A 70 -7.11 -7.09 5.67
C CYS A 70 -7.11 -6.65 4.19
N ARG A 71 -8.29 -6.70 3.58
CA ARG A 71 -8.57 -5.97 2.33
C ARG A 71 -8.87 -4.52 2.67
N THR A 72 -8.63 -3.58 1.75
CA THR A 72 -9.01 -2.18 1.97
C THR A 72 -10.10 -1.74 1.00
N ASN A 73 -10.72 -0.60 1.28
CA ASN A 73 -11.55 0.13 0.32
C ASN A 73 -10.73 0.99 -0.66
N ILE A 74 -9.39 0.91 -0.61
CA ILE A 74 -8.48 1.71 -1.44
C ILE A 74 -8.14 0.94 -2.73
N TRP A 75 -8.42 1.58 -3.86
CA TRP A 75 -8.16 1.06 -5.20
C TRP A 75 -7.29 2.07 -5.94
N ILE A 76 -6.24 1.57 -6.59
CA ILE A 76 -5.26 2.40 -7.29
C ILE A 76 -5.05 1.75 -8.66
N ASP A 77 -5.24 2.52 -9.72
CA ASP A 77 -4.94 2.08 -11.09
C ASP A 77 -3.43 2.01 -11.33
N ASP A 78 -3.00 1.27 -12.35
CA ASP A 78 -1.59 0.97 -12.56
C ASP A 78 -0.75 2.19 -13.00
N GLU A 79 -1.37 3.20 -13.62
CA GLU A 79 -0.70 4.46 -13.95
C GLU A 79 -0.38 5.25 -12.67
N SER A 80 -1.37 5.38 -11.79
CA SER A 80 -1.21 5.98 -10.46
C SER A 80 -0.20 5.20 -9.62
N GLY A 81 -0.29 3.86 -9.61
CA GLY A 81 0.62 2.97 -8.89
C GLY A 81 2.07 3.12 -9.35
N LEU A 82 2.30 3.20 -10.67
CA LEU A 82 3.62 3.46 -11.24
C LEU A 82 4.17 4.82 -10.81
N GLN A 83 3.33 5.86 -10.79
CA GLN A 83 3.76 7.19 -10.37
C GLN A 83 4.11 7.24 -8.88
N ILE A 84 3.31 6.58 -8.04
CA ILE A 84 3.59 6.43 -6.60
C ILE A 84 4.90 5.66 -6.39
N ALA A 85 5.13 4.58 -7.12
CA ALA A 85 6.37 3.82 -7.06
C ALA A 85 7.60 4.68 -7.43
N LYS A 86 7.51 5.49 -8.49
CA LYS A 86 8.58 6.45 -8.87
C LYS A 86 8.82 7.51 -7.81
N ASN A 87 7.77 8.08 -7.24
CA ASN A 87 7.87 9.07 -6.17
C ASN A 87 8.54 8.45 -4.93
N ILE A 88 8.17 7.23 -4.57
CA ILE A 88 8.78 6.54 -3.43
C ILE A 88 10.23 6.15 -3.71
N ALA A 89 10.53 5.63 -4.90
CA ALA A 89 11.89 5.29 -5.30
C ALA A 89 12.82 6.51 -5.28
N SER A 90 12.31 7.74 -5.43
CA SER A 90 13.10 8.97 -5.32
C SER A 90 13.70 9.21 -3.93
N PHE A 91 13.13 8.60 -2.88
CA PHE A 91 13.72 8.59 -1.53
C PHE A 91 14.84 7.55 -1.38
N THR A 92 15.07 6.74 -2.40
CA THR A 92 16.13 5.73 -2.46
C THR A 92 17.22 6.16 -3.42
N ASN A 93 18.41 5.56 -3.33
CA ASN A 93 19.50 5.82 -4.27
C ASN A 93 19.37 5.01 -5.58
N VAL A 94 18.14 4.66 -5.97
CA VAL A 94 17.87 3.78 -7.10
C VAL A 94 17.28 4.57 -8.28
N PRO A 95 17.91 4.56 -9.46
CA PRO A 95 17.36 5.15 -10.66
C PRO A 95 16.28 4.23 -11.27
N LEU A 96 15.07 4.28 -10.70
CA LEU A 96 13.95 3.41 -11.11
C LEU A 96 13.51 3.70 -12.57
N GLY A 97 13.42 2.66 -13.39
CA GLY A 97 12.91 2.74 -14.77
C GLY A 97 13.24 1.50 -15.61
N ASP A 98 12.83 1.53 -16.88
CA ASP A 98 12.97 0.45 -17.87
C ASP A 98 13.99 0.78 -18.99
N GLY A 99 14.54 1.99 -19.00
CA GLY A 99 15.50 2.47 -19.98
C GLY A 99 16.98 2.15 -19.68
N PRO A 100 17.91 2.49 -20.60
CA PRO A 100 19.34 2.26 -20.40
C PRO A 100 19.89 2.94 -19.15
N GLY A 101 20.56 2.15 -18.29
CA GLY A 101 21.13 2.64 -17.02
C GLY A 101 20.12 2.80 -15.87
N LEU A 102 18.86 2.46 -16.10
CA LEU A 102 17.81 2.40 -15.08
C LEU A 102 17.61 0.95 -14.63
N VAL A 103 17.01 0.77 -13.45
CA VAL A 103 16.65 -0.55 -12.92
C VAL A 103 15.16 -0.62 -12.59
N PRO A 104 14.43 -1.67 -12.97
CA PRO A 104 12.98 -1.79 -12.77
C PRO A 104 12.59 -2.32 -11.38
N ILE A 105 13.49 -2.25 -10.41
CA ILE A 105 13.31 -2.72 -9.05
C ILE A 105 14.05 -1.79 -8.10
N PHE A 106 13.47 -1.54 -6.93
CA PHE A 106 14.12 -0.78 -5.87
C PHE A 106 13.83 -1.39 -4.49
N ASP A 107 14.79 -1.24 -3.59
CA ASP A 107 14.67 -1.54 -2.16
C ASP A 107 15.33 -0.38 -1.40
N GLY A 108 14.74 0.03 -0.29
CA GLY A 108 15.27 1.13 0.49
C GLY A 108 14.53 1.40 1.79
N ARG A 109 14.73 2.60 2.30
CA ARG A 109 14.05 3.11 3.49
C ARG A 109 13.42 4.44 3.19
N LEU A 110 12.21 4.63 3.69
CA LEU A 110 11.50 5.90 3.72
C LEU A 110 12.04 6.78 4.87
N PRO A 111 11.76 8.10 4.85
CA PRO A 111 12.20 9.02 5.90
C PRO A 111 11.73 8.67 7.32
N ASP A 112 10.60 7.97 7.44
CA ASP A 112 10.04 7.44 8.70
C ASP A 112 10.75 6.15 9.17
N GLY A 113 11.72 5.64 8.42
CA GLY A 113 12.46 4.41 8.70
C GLY A 113 11.82 3.13 8.17
N SER A 114 10.58 3.20 7.64
CA SER A 114 9.89 2.09 7.01
C SER A 114 10.72 1.53 5.86
N ARG A 115 10.71 0.20 5.69
CA ARG A 115 11.37 -0.44 4.55
C ARG A 115 10.43 -0.49 3.38
N VAL A 116 10.94 -0.20 2.19
CA VAL A 116 10.15 -0.27 0.96
C VAL A 116 10.84 -1.18 -0.04
N ASN A 117 10.02 -1.95 -0.75
CA ASN A 117 10.40 -2.68 -1.95
C ASN A 117 9.36 -2.39 -3.04
N GLY A 118 9.81 -2.22 -4.27
CA GLY A 118 8.89 -2.12 -5.40
C GLY A 118 9.50 -2.59 -6.70
N THR A 119 8.65 -3.02 -7.62
CA THR A 119 9.00 -3.46 -8.96
C THR A 119 8.11 -2.77 -9.98
N ILE A 120 8.63 -2.61 -11.19
CA ILE A 120 7.87 -2.15 -12.33
C ILE A 120 8.11 -3.11 -13.51
N PRO A 121 7.29 -3.06 -14.58
CA PRO A 121 7.61 -3.76 -15.82
C PRO A 121 9.02 -3.41 -16.31
N PRO A 122 9.79 -4.38 -16.84
CA PRO A 122 9.39 -5.76 -17.15
C PRO A 122 9.61 -6.78 -16.00
N VAL A 123 10.09 -6.37 -14.83
CA VAL A 123 10.36 -7.31 -13.72
C VAL A 123 9.08 -7.83 -13.08
N SER A 124 8.05 -6.98 -12.97
CA SER A 124 6.68 -7.41 -12.79
C SER A 124 5.95 -7.26 -14.13
N PRO A 125 5.77 -8.36 -14.89
CA PRO A 125 5.38 -8.29 -16.31
C PRO A 125 4.04 -7.61 -16.55
N ASP A 126 3.10 -7.80 -15.62
CA ASP A 126 1.76 -7.27 -15.73
C ASP A 126 1.75 -5.84 -15.20
N GLU A 127 2.04 -5.64 -13.91
CA GLU A 127 1.76 -4.37 -13.23
C GLU A 127 2.84 -3.97 -12.21
N PRO A 128 2.96 -2.67 -11.84
CA PRO A 128 3.83 -2.25 -10.76
C PRO A 128 3.43 -2.88 -9.42
N THR A 129 4.42 -3.20 -8.59
CA THR A 129 4.20 -3.66 -7.22
C THR A 129 4.96 -2.80 -6.23
N LEU A 130 4.40 -2.65 -5.03
CA LEU A 130 4.96 -1.88 -3.95
C LEU A 130 4.58 -2.52 -2.61
N THR A 131 5.57 -2.78 -1.78
CA THR A 131 5.40 -3.28 -0.43
C THR A 131 6.16 -2.37 0.54
N ILE A 132 5.45 -1.85 1.54
CA ILE A 132 6.02 -1.02 2.61
C ILE A 132 5.85 -1.76 3.93
N ARG A 133 6.96 -2.01 4.62
CA ARG A 133 7.02 -2.66 5.92
C ARG A 133 7.32 -1.62 6.98
N LYS A 134 6.36 -1.43 7.89
CA LYS A 134 6.41 -0.47 8.99
C LYS A 134 6.96 -1.13 10.26
N PHE A 135 7.89 -0.46 10.93
CA PHE A 135 8.39 -0.86 12.24
C PHE A 135 7.68 -0.02 13.31
N LYS A 136 7.32 -0.64 14.44
CA LYS A 136 6.95 0.13 15.63
C LYS A 136 8.20 0.77 16.21
N GLU A 137 8.13 2.06 16.54
CA GLU A 137 9.05 2.67 17.51
C GLU A 137 8.86 2.07 18.91
#